data_AF-A0A7W1YIF0-F1
#
_entry.id   AF-A0A7W1YIF0-F1
#
_cell.length_a   1.000
_cell.length_b   1.000
_cell.length_c   1.000
_cell.angle_alpha   90.00
_cell.angle_beta   90.00
_cell.angle_gamma   90.00
#
_symmetry.space_group_name_H-M   'P 1'
#
loop_
_entity.id
_entity.type
_entity.pdbx_description
1 polymer ?
#
loop_
_entity_poly.entity_id
_entity_poly.type
_entity_poly.pdbx_seq_one_letter_code
_entity_poly.pdbx_strand_id
1 'polypeptide(L)' 'MPAAPLSVPLLARGQRATWTVPGSKSITNRALVLAALADGTSVLEGVLESDDTRHMRTCLAALGVA' A
#
# COMPACT_ATOMS: atom_id res chain seq x y z
N MET A 1 3.63 4.99 -14.94
CA MET A 1 3.94 3.75 -15.69
C MET A 1 5.12 4.02 -16.62
N PRO A 2 6.10 3.11 -16.73
CA PRO A 2 7.26 3.34 -17.59
C PRO A 2 6.82 3.45 -19.06
N ALA A 3 7.40 4.40 -19.78
CA ALA A 3 7.06 4.70 -21.17
C ALA A 3 7.59 3.66 -22.19
N ALA A 4 8.41 2.71 -21.74
CA ALA A 4 8.99 1.63 -22.53
C ALA A 4 9.07 0.34 -21.70
N PRO A 5 9.22 -0.84 -22.35
CA PRO A 5 9.41 -2.10 -21.64
C PRO A 5 10.60 -2.06 -20.68
N LEU A 6 10.43 -2.59 -19.47
CA LEU A 6 11.49 -2.69 -18.48
C LEU A 6 12.38 -3.90 -18.80
N SER A 7 13.67 -3.68 -19.08
CA SER A 7 14.65 -4.75 -19.19
C SER A 7 15.07 -5.22 -17.79
N VAL A 8 14.89 -6.52 -17.51
CA VAL A 8 15.29 -7.16 -16.25
C VAL A 8 16.43 -8.14 -16.54
N PRO A 9 17.69 -7.85 -16.15
CA PRO A 9 18.80 -8.74 -16.42
C PRO A 9 18.72 -9.99 -15.54
N LEU A 10 19.23 -11.10 -16.06
CA LEU A 10 19.39 -12.33 -15.27
C LEU A 10 20.43 -12.13 -14.17
N LEU A 11 20.18 -12.75 -13.02
CA LEU A 11 21.18 -12.84 -11.96
C LEU A 11 22.33 -13.73 -12.41
N ALA A 12 23.58 -13.25 -12.29
CA ALA A 12 24.77 -14.01 -12.69
C ALA A 12 24.99 -15.29 -11.85
N ARG A 13 24.44 -15.33 -10.63
CA ARG A 13 24.48 -16.47 -9.70
C ARG A 13 23.34 -16.33 -8.68
N GLY A 14 23.00 -17.42 -7.99
CA GLY A 14 21.99 -17.38 -6.92
C GLY A 14 22.37 -16.39 -5.82
N GLN A 15 21.41 -15.54 -5.44
CA GLN A 15 21.59 -14.59 -4.34
C GLN A 15 20.86 -15.05 -3.09
N ARG A 16 21.53 -14.98 -1.94
CA ARG A 16 20.89 -15.13 -0.62
C ARG A 16 20.80 -13.74 0.00
N ALA A 17 19.58 -13.23 0.12
CA ALA A 17 19.31 -11.92 0.68
C ALA A 17 18.01 -11.95 1.51
N THR A 18 17.96 -11.09 2.52
CA THR A 18 16.76 -10.83 3.31
C THR A 18 16.28 -9.42 2.99
N TRP A 19 15.00 -9.27 2.70
CA TRP A 19 14.39 -7.99 2.37
C TRP A 19 13.25 -7.71 3.33
N THR A 20 13.20 -6.48 3.82
CA THR A 20 11.99 -5.96 4.48
C THR A 20 11.07 -5.46 3.40
N VAL A 21 9.94 -6.15 3.22
CA VAL A 21 8.88 -5.70 2.31
C VAL A 21 7.99 -4.68 3.03
N PRO A 22 7.45 -3.68 2.31
CA PRO A 22 6.52 -2.74 2.91
C PRO A 22 5.18 -3.43 3.24
N GLY A 23 4.27 -2.67 3.84
CA GLY A 23 2.92 -3.13 4.13
C GLY A 23 2.18 -3.70 2.91
N SER A 24 1.18 -4.54 3.15
CA SER A 24 0.35 -5.10 2.08
C SER A 24 -0.72 -4.10 1.64
N LYS A 25 -0.71 -3.76 0.34
CA LYS A 25 -1.71 -2.91 -0.31
C LYS A 25 -3.15 -3.29 0.02
N SER A 26 -3.48 -4.57 -0.13
CA SER A 26 -4.84 -5.07 0.10
C SER A 26 -5.20 -5.09 1.59
N ILE A 27 -4.24 -5.28 2.49
CA ILE A 27 -4.49 -5.18 3.94
C ILE A 27 -4.70 -3.71 4.32
N THR A 28 -3.83 -2.81 3.87
CA THR A 28 -3.95 -1.37 4.12
C THR A 28 -5.29 -0.84 3.64
N ASN A 29 -5.73 -1.15 2.42
CA ASN A 29 -7.02 -0.67 1.92
C ASN A 29 -8.21 -1.22 2.71
N ARG A 30 -8.18 -2.50 3.14
CA ARG A 30 -9.25 -3.05 3.99
C ARG A 30 -9.25 -2.42 5.37
N ALA A 31 -8.07 -2.23 5.97
CA ALA A 31 -7.94 -1.58 7.27
C ALA A 31 -8.44 -0.13 7.23
N LEU A 32 -8.18 0.61 6.15
CA LEU A 32 -8.70 1.96 5.95
C LEU A 32 -10.24 1.99 5.93
N VAL A 33 -10.89 1.06 5.22
CA VAL A 33 -12.35 0.98 5.18
C VAL A 33 -12.93 0.61 6.56
N LEU A 34 -12.33 -0.37 7.25
CA LEU A 34 -12.77 -0.76 8.59
C LEU A 34 -12.60 0.38 9.59
N ALA A 35 -11.48 1.11 9.53
CA ALA A 35 -11.23 2.29 10.35
C ALA A 35 -12.27 3.39 10.11
N ALA A 36 -12.67 3.61 8.86
CA ALA A 36 -13.69 4.59 8.49
C ALA A 36 -15.11 4.22 8.99
N LEU A 37 -15.37 2.94 9.25
CA LEU A 37 -16.65 2.43 9.75
C LEU A 37 -16.68 2.29 11.28
N ALA A 38 -15.53 2.40 11.95
CA ALA A 38 -15.43 2.24 13.40
C ALA A 38 -15.84 3.52 14.12
N ASP A 39 -16.43 3.37 15.31
CA ASP A 39 -16.68 4.49 16.20
C ASP A 39 -15.37 5.01 16.81
N GLY A 40 -15.14 6.33 16.73
CA GLY A 40 -13.97 7.00 17.29
C GLY A 40 -12.78 7.05 16.34
N THR A 41 -11.57 6.83 16.86
CA THR A 41 -10.31 6.98 16.10
C THR A 41 -9.54 5.68 16.06
N SER A 42 -9.20 5.23 14.86
CA SER A 42 -8.32 4.07 14.63
C SER A 42 -6.88 4.52 14.34
N VAL A 43 -5.91 3.81 14.90
CA VAL A 43 -4.47 3.99 14.60
C VAL A 43 -4.00 2.77 13.80
N LEU A 44 -3.51 2.99 12.59
CA LEU A 44 -3.02 1.93 11.70
C LEU A 44 -1.50 2.02 11.55
N GLU A 45 -0.79 0.96 11.94
CA GLU A 45 0.66 0.86 11.84
C GLU A 45 1.08 -0.06 10.69
N GLY A 46 2.29 0.17 10.14
CA GLY A 46 2.83 -0.66 9.05
C GLY A 46 2.04 -0.58 7.74
N VAL A 47 1.26 0.49 7.55
CA VAL A 47 0.49 0.72 6.32
C VAL A 47 1.40 0.91 5.11
N LEU A 48 0.95 0.46 3.95
CA LEU A 48 1.62 0.76 2.68
C LEU A 48 1.31 2.18 2.24
N GLU A 49 2.34 2.99 1.99
CA GLU A 49 2.20 4.24 1.23
C GLU A 49 2.44 3.94 -0.26
N SER A 50 1.39 4.10 -1.07
CA SER A 50 1.39 3.81 -2.51
C SER A 50 0.30 4.63 -3.19
N ASP A 51 0.29 4.67 -4.53
CA ASP A 51 -0.78 5.32 -5.27
C ASP A 51 -2.15 4.71 -4.95
N ASP A 52 -2.27 3.38 -4.87
CA ASP A 52 -3.53 2.71 -4.54
C ASP A 52 -4.07 3.10 -3.16
N THR A 53 -3.19 3.18 -2.15
CA THR A 53 -3.59 3.55 -0.78
C THR A 53 -3.85 5.05 -0.64
N ARG A 54 -3.16 5.89 -1.43
CA ARG A 54 -3.45 7.33 -1.56
C ARG A 54 -4.84 7.57 -2.17
N HIS A 55 -5.18 6.86 -3.25
CA HIS A 55 -6.50 6.97 -3.87
C HIS A 55 -7.60 6.49 -2.93
N MET A 56 -7.37 5.41 -2.18
CA MET A 56 -8.33 4.95 -1.17
C MET A 56 -8.59 6.01 -0.10
N ARG A 57 -7.53 6.60 0.48
CA ARG A 57 -7.67 7.70 1.45
C ARG A 57 -8.42 8.91 0.88
N THR A 58 -8.12 9.28 -0.37
CA THR A 58 -8.79 10.39 -1.06
C THR A 58 -10.28 10.09 -1.27
N CYS A 59 -10.62 8.85 -1.64
CA CYS A 59 -12.00 8.41 -1.78
C CYS A 59 -12.75 8.49 -0.44
N LEU A 60 -12.16 7.99 0.65
CA LEU A 60 -12.75 8.06 1.99
C LEU A 60 -12.97 9.51 2.43
N ALA A 61 -12.00 10.39 2.19
CA ALA A 61 -12.15 11.83 2.44
C ALA A 61 -13.30 12.44 1.63
N ALA A 62 -13.46 12.07 0.36
CA ALA A 62 -14.57 12.51 -0.47
C ALA A 62 -15.94 11.98 0.00
N LEU A 63 -15.97 10.87 0.74
CA LEU A 63 -17.15 10.30 1.38
C LEU A 63 -17.43 10.91 2.77
N GLY A 64 -16.64 11.88 3.23
CA GLY A 64 -16.83 12.58 4.50
C GLY A 64 -16.12 11.95 5.70
N VAL A 65 -15.21 11.00 5.48
CA VAL A 65 -14.36 10.45 6.53
C VAL A 65 -13.24 11.47 6.83
N ALA A 66 -13.19 11.96 8.08
CA ALA A 66 -12.23 12.97 8.53
C ALA A 66 -10.88 12.37 8.96
#